data_AF-A0A1I2WT57-F1
#
_entry.id   AF-A0A1I2WT57-F1
#
_cell.length_a   1.000
_cell.length_b   1.000
_cell.length_c   1.000
_cell.angle_alpha   90.00
_cell.angle_beta   90.00
_cell.angle_gamma   90.00
#
_symmetry.space_group_name_H-M   'P 1'
#
loop_
_entity.id
_entity.type
_entity.pdbx_description
1 polymer ?
#
loop_
_entity_poly.entity_id
_entity_poly.type
_entity_poly.pdbx_seq_one_letter_code
_entity_poly.pdbx_strand_id
1 'polypeptide(L)'
;MADPEPTILMSQAEFARRRGVSKKTVTEWKGKGLLAMTADGKVDVEASEWNLDQRPATYRGGTAHRPVRTVPKPEPDPRKAKPERAKPKASEAPPPRPSDGDEGDDLDLDAENLPTPQAIRRKENFLGLQRRQEFSRKQGQLVDRAAAEKLFFDTARNLRDAWANWPARIAVVMADELKVDARTLNTVLTAHVQQHLRELGEPEADLPRSREP
;
A
#
# COMPACT_ATOMS: atom_id res chain seq x y z
N MET A 1 -54.15 3.77 -29.40
CA MET A 1 -54.09 4.52 -28.13
C MET A 1 -53.84 3.49 -27.06
N ALA A 2 -52.61 3.39 -26.57
CA ALA A 2 -52.26 2.43 -25.54
C ALA A 2 -52.61 3.06 -24.18
N ASP A 3 -53.53 2.43 -23.47
CA ASP A 3 -53.85 2.77 -22.07
C ASP A 3 -52.56 2.71 -21.24
N PRO A 4 -52.23 3.73 -20.43
CA PRO A 4 -51.10 3.61 -19.51
C PRO A 4 -51.48 2.60 -18.43
N GLU A 5 -50.59 1.63 -18.20
CA GLU A 5 -50.73 0.61 -17.16
C GLU A 5 -51.12 1.21 -15.81
N PRO A 6 -51.89 0.49 -14.97
CA PRO A 6 -52.36 1.02 -13.69
C PRO A 6 -51.18 1.23 -12.75
N THR A 7 -50.65 2.45 -12.73
CA THR A 7 -49.68 2.90 -11.72
C THR A 7 -50.35 2.80 -10.36
N ILE A 8 -49.91 1.81 -9.56
CA ILE A 8 -50.41 1.64 -8.20
C ILE A 8 -49.82 2.77 -7.37
N LEU A 9 -50.65 3.78 -7.08
CA LEU A 9 -50.30 4.90 -6.23
C LEU A 9 -50.78 4.64 -4.81
N MET A 10 -49.86 4.48 -3.86
CA MET A 10 -50.21 4.25 -2.44
C MET A 10 -49.57 5.25 -1.50
N SER A 11 -50.10 5.34 -0.29
CA SER A 11 -49.50 6.18 0.75
C SER A 11 -48.18 5.57 1.25
N GLN A 12 -47.27 6.40 1.78
CA GLN A 12 -45.98 5.91 2.31
C GLN A 12 -46.14 4.87 3.42
N ALA A 13 -47.18 4.99 4.25
CA ALA A 13 -47.44 4.06 5.35
C ALA A 13 -47.93 2.69 4.84
N GLU A 14 -48.67 2.69 3.74
CA GLU A 14 -49.15 1.49 3.08
C GLU A 14 -48.03 0.79 2.30
N PHE A 15 -47.17 1.56 1.63
CA PHE A 15 -45.95 1.06 0.98
C PHE A 15 -44.99 0.41 1.96
N ALA A 16 -44.79 1.02 3.14
CA ALA A 16 -43.99 0.47 4.21
C ALA A 16 -44.51 -0.91 4.67
N ARG A 17 -45.83 -1.04 4.87
CA ARG A 17 -46.48 -2.29 5.29
C ARG A 17 -46.37 -3.38 4.22
N ARG A 18 -46.59 -3.04 2.95
CA ARG A 18 -46.52 -3.99 1.83
C ARG A 18 -45.10 -4.57 1.65
N ARG A 19 -44.08 -3.75 1.83
CA ARG A 19 -42.67 -4.20 1.73
C ARG A 19 -42.11 -4.77 3.04
N GLY A 20 -42.88 -4.75 4.13
CA GLY A 20 -42.43 -5.25 5.44
C GLY A 20 -41.35 -4.40 6.11
N VAL A 21 -41.27 -3.09 5.80
CA VAL A 21 -40.22 -2.18 6.29
C VAL A 21 -40.83 -1.09 7.16
N SER A 22 -40.05 -0.54 8.10
CA SER A 22 -40.52 0.55 8.97
C SER A 22 -40.81 1.85 8.19
N LYS A 23 -41.80 2.64 8.65
CA LYS A 23 -42.14 3.96 8.10
C LYS A 23 -40.95 4.94 8.12
N LYS A 24 -40.05 4.79 9.11
CA LYS A 24 -38.81 5.57 9.22
C LYS A 24 -37.90 5.32 8.01
N THR A 25 -37.72 4.06 7.61
CA THR A 25 -36.90 3.69 6.46
C THR A 25 -37.45 4.25 5.15
N VAL A 26 -38.79 4.29 4.98
CA VAL A 26 -39.43 4.91 3.80
C VAL A 26 -39.21 6.42 3.78
N THR A 27 -39.18 7.08 4.94
CA THR A 27 -38.88 8.51 5.05
C THR A 27 -37.41 8.80 4.71
N GLU A 28 -36.50 7.92 5.12
CA GLU A 28 -35.08 7.98 4.72
C GLU A 28 -34.89 7.78 3.21
N TRP A 29 -35.65 6.87 2.59
CA TRP A 29 -35.62 6.68 1.13
C TRP A 29 -36.19 7.87 0.37
N LYS A 30 -37.22 8.52 0.90
CA LYS A 30 -37.71 9.80 0.38
C LYS A 30 -36.63 10.88 0.44
N GLY A 31 -35.96 11.03 1.58
CA GLY A 31 -34.87 12.00 1.75
C GLY A 31 -33.67 11.75 0.83
N LYS A 32 -33.43 10.48 0.47
CA LYS A 32 -32.38 10.06 -0.47
C LYS A 32 -32.82 10.10 -1.94
N GLY A 33 -34.06 10.53 -2.24
CA GLY A 33 -34.60 10.61 -3.61
C GLY A 33 -34.83 9.26 -4.28
N LEU A 34 -34.90 8.17 -3.51
CA LEU A 34 -35.05 6.80 -4.03
C LEU A 34 -36.50 6.42 -4.33
N LEU A 35 -37.46 7.16 -3.77
CA LEU A 35 -38.88 6.95 -4.01
C LEU A 35 -39.37 7.89 -5.11
N ALA A 36 -40.07 7.34 -6.09
CA ALA A 36 -40.81 8.13 -7.07
C ALA A 36 -42.11 8.60 -6.43
N MET A 37 -42.25 9.92 -6.25
CA MET A 37 -43.45 10.53 -5.71
C MET A 37 -44.22 11.26 -6.80
N THR A 38 -45.53 11.04 -6.85
CA THR A 38 -46.45 11.76 -7.73
C THR A 38 -46.76 13.14 -7.14
N ALA A 39 -47.23 14.08 -7.98
CA ALA A 39 -47.58 15.44 -7.56
C ALA A 39 -48.58 15.50 -6.39
N ASP A 40 -49.44 14.47 -6.26
CA ASP A 40 -50.43 14.34 -5.19
C ASP A 40 -49.86 13.76 -3.87
N GLY A 41 -48.54 13.62 -3.76
CA GLY A 41 -47.85 13.15 -2.54
C GLY A 41 -47.95 11.64 -2.28
N LYS A 42 -48.47 10.87 -3.25
CA LYS A 42 -48.53 9.41 -3.24
C LYS A 42 -47.24 8.80 -3.81
N VAL A 43 -46.90 7.60 -3.36
CA VAL A 43 -45.73 6.83 -3.83
C VAL A 43 -46.15 6.00 -5.03
N ASP A 44 -45.44 6.17 -6.15
CA ASP A 44 -45.51 5.26 -7.28
C ASP A 44 -44.73 3.98 -6.92
N VAL A 45 -45.48 2.90 -6.72
CA VAL A 45 -44.97 1.64 -6.18
C VAL A 45 -43.99 1.01 -7.13
N GLU A 46 -44.31 0.98 -8.42
CA GLU A 46 -43.53 0.27 -9.43
C GLU A 46 -42.20 0.98 -9.67
N ALA A 47 -42.23 2.29 -9.87
CA ALA A 47 -41.03 3.09 -10.07
C ALA A 47 -40.14 3.10 -8.80
N SER A 48 -40.75 3.10 -7.62
CA SER A 48 -40.02 3.03 -6.35
C SER A 48 -39.39 1.64 -6.12
N GLU A 49 -40.12 0.56 -6.36
CA GLU A 49 -39.61 -0.81 -6.26
C GLU A 49 -38.45 -1.03 -7.23
N TRP A 50 -38.58 -0.59 -8.48
CA TRP A 50 -37.48 -0.64 -9.46
C TRP A 50 -36.23 0.12 -8.98
N ASN A 51 -36.36 1.35 -8.48
CA ASN A 51 -35.22 2.13 -7.96
C ASN A 51 -34.51 1.44 -6.78
N LEU A 52 -35.28 0.75 -5.94
CA LEU A 52 -34.79 0.07 -4.74
C LEU A 52 -34.17 -1.30 -5.06
N ASP A 53 -34.71 -2.04 -6.03
CA ASP A 53 -34.28 -3.39 -6.40
C ASP A 53 -33.02 -3.41 -7.27
N GLN A 54 -32.67 -2.28 -7.89
CA GLN A 54 -31.41 -2.16 -8.61
C GLN A 54 -30.17 -2.34 -7.71
N ARG A 55 -30.29 -2.42 -6.37
CA ARG A 55 -29.14 -2.57 -5.45
C ARG A 55 -28.27 -3.81 -5.77
N PRO A 56 -26.97 -3.66 -6.11
CA PRO A 56 -26.08 -4.82 -6.17
C PRO A 56 -25.89 -5.40 -4.76
N ALA A 57 -25.93 -6.73 -4.64
CA ALA A 57 -25.87 -7.46 -3.37
C ALA A 57 -24.51 -7.40 -2.65
N THR A 58 -23.47 -6.82 -3.26
CA THR A 58 -22.10 -6.83 -2.72
C THR A 58 -21.55 -5.42 -2.58
N TYR A 59 -21.28 -5.01 -1.33
CA TYR A 59 -20.74 -3.71 -0.96
C TYR A 59 -19.21 -3.78 -0.85
N ARG A 60 -18.49 -3.07 -1.72
CA ARG A 60 -17.03 -2.92 -1.65
C ARG A 60 -16.65 -1.44 -1.88
N GLY A 61 -16.77 -0.64 -0.82
CA GLY A 61 -16.01 0.60 -0.61
C GLY A 61 -15.94 1.63 -1.75
N GLY A 62 -17.08 2.08 -2.29
CA GLY A 62 -17.12 3.22 -3.22
C GLY A 62 -18.51 3.83 -3.38
N THR A 63 -18.57 5.14 -3.66
CA THR A 63 -19.80 5.88 -4.00
C THR A 63 -20.25 5.50 -5.41
N ALA A 64 -21.30 4.68 -5.52
CA ALA A 64 -21.89 4.36 -6.80
C ALA A 64 -22.77 5.54 -7.28
N HIS A 65 -22.46 6.11 -8.45
CA HIS A 65 -23.39 6.95 -9.20
C HIS A 65 -24.42 6.04 -9.89
N ARG A 66 -25.71 6.26 -9.62
CA ARG A 66 -26.82 5.46 -10.19
C ARG A 66 -27.76 6.34 -11.01
N PRO A 67 -28.23 5.86 -12.19
CA PRO A 67 -29.33 6.49 -12.91
C PRO A 67 -30.65 6.33 -12.13
N VAL A 68 -31.28 7.45 -11.78
CA VAL A 68 -32.64 7.51 -11.22
C VAL A 68 -33.60 7.66 -12.39
N ARG A 69 -34.62 6.80 -12.47
CA ARG A 69 -35.68 6.97 -13.47
C ARG A 69 -36.66 8.04 -12.95
N THR A 70 -36.47 9.27 -13.40
CA THR A 70 -37.40 10.38 -13.10
C THR A 70 -38.58 10.33 -14.05
N VAL A 71 -39.80 10.32 -13.52
CA VAL A 71 -41.04 10.50 -14.31
C VAL A 71 -41.06 11.96 -14.82
N PRO A 72 -41.44 12.23 -16.08
CA PRO A 72 -41.56 13.60 -16.58
C PRO A 72 -42.62 14.38 -15.81
N LYS A 73 -42.23 15.51 -15.22
CA LYS A 73 -43.15 16.49 -14.63
C LYS A 73 -43.70 17.37 -15.75
N PRO A 74 -45.03 17.55 -15.91
CA PRO A 74 -45.55 18.55 -16.84
C PRO A 74 -45.16 19.96 -16.37
N GLU A 75 -44.78 20.75 -17.35
CA GLU A 75 -44.23 22.10 -17.28
C GLU A 75 -45.22 23.08 -16.62
N PRO A 76 -44.79 23.92 -15.65
CA PRO A 76 -45.67 24.95 -15.09
C PRO A 76 -45.75 26.18 -16.02
N ASP A 77 -46.98 26.60 -16.26
CA ASP A 77 -47.45 27.82 -16.96
C ASP A 77 -46.67 29.11 -16.57
N PRO A 78 -46.18 29.94 -17.53
CA PRO A 78 -45.18 30.99 -17.33
C PRO A 78 -45.69 32.32 -16.73
N ARG A 79 -46.73 32.34 -15.88
CA ARG A 79 -47.36 33.61 -15.42
C ARG A 79 -47.37 33.89 -13.92
N LYS A 80 -46.30 33.53 -13.20
CA LYS A 80 -45.96 34.20 -11.93
C LYS A 80 -44.46 34.51 -11.85
N ALA A 81 -44.07 35.54 -12.58
CA ALA A 81 -42.79 36.21 -12.38
C ALA A 81 -42.79 36.93 -11.01
N LYS A 82 -41.81 36.62 -10.17
CA LYS A 82 -41.29 37.53 -9.13
C LYS A 82 -39.77 37.36 -9.06
N PRO A 83 -39.04 38.44 -8.77
CA PRO A 83 -37.82 38.80 -9.48
C PRO A 83 -36.61 37.93 -9.12
N GLU A 84 -35.80 37.76 -10.14
CA GLU A 84 -34.44 37.24 -10.11
C GLU A 84 -33.59 38.05 -9.13
N ARG A 85 -33.36 37.49 -7.95
CA ARG A 85 -32.32 37.96 -7.03
C ARG A 85 -31.05 37.20 -7.38
N ALA A 86 -30.04 37.96 -7.80
CA ALA A 86 -28.73 37.47 -8.20
C ALA A 86 -28.20 36.36 -7.28
N LYS A 87 -27.66 35.31 -7.90
CA LYS A 87 -26.81 34.32 -7.23
C LYS A 87 -25.67 35.05 -6.53
N PRO A 88 -25.42 34.86 -5.22
CA PRO A 88 -24.05 34.98 -4.75
C PRO A 88 -23.26 33.83 -5.39
N LYS A 89 -22.24 34.20 -6.17
CA LYS A 89 -21.15 33.31 -6.54
C LYS A 89 -20.63 32.63 -5.27
N ALA A 90 -20.32 31.35 -5.43
CA ALA A 90 -19.39 30.57 -4.62
C ALA A 90 -18.87 31.27 -3.35
N SER A 91 -19.45 30.96 -2.20
CA SER A 91 -18.61 30.85 -1.00
C SER A 91 -17.75 29.63 -1.24
N GLU A 92 -16.59 29.88 -1.83
CA GLU A 92 -15.32 29.25 -1.51
C GLU A 92 -15.48 28.23 -0.38
N ALA A 93 -15.23 26.96 -0.72
CA ALA A 93 -15.00 25.95 0.28
C ALA A 93 -14.07 26.55 1.34
N PRO A 94 -14.26 26.24 2.64
CA PRO A 94 -13.23 26.57 3.62
C PRO A 94 -11.91 26.13 2.99
N PRO A 95 -10.86 26.98 2.96
CA PRO A 95 -9.58 26.55 2.43
C PRO A 95 -9.28 25.20 3.07
N PRO A 96 -8.71 24.22 2.32
CA PRO A 96 -8.15 23.06 3.00
C PRO A 96 -7.36 23.65 4.15
N ARG A 97 -7.71 23.27 5.40
CA ARG A 97 -6.86 23.66 6.51
C ARG A 97 -5.46 23.33 6.03
N PRO A 98 -4.49 24.26 6.12
CA PRO A 98 -3.13 23.80 6.04
C PRO A 98 -3.09 22.61 7.00
N SER A 99 -2.82 21.43 6.46
CA SER A 99 -2.13 20.45 7.28
C SER A 99 -0.88 21.22 7.61
N ASP A 100 -0.90 21.85 8.79
CA ASP A 100 0.24 22.53 9.35
C ASP A 100 1.35 21.47 9.31
N GLY A 101 2.32 21.71 8.42
CA GLY A 101 3.42 20.81 8.11
C GLY A 101 3.04 19.55 7.31
N ASP A 102 3.79 19.02 6.34
CA ASP A 102 5.17 19.25 5.87
C ASP A 102 6.16 19.78 6.92
N GLU A 103 5.94 19.42 8.16
CA GLU A 103 7.03 19.07 9.04
C GLU A 103 7.23 17.62 8.68
N GLY A 104 8.44 17.24 8.28
CA GLY A 104 8.78 15.83 8.35
C GLY A 104 8.28 15.37 9.72
N ASP A 105 7.33 14.43 9.74
CA ASP A 105 7.15 13.58 10.91
C ASP A 105 8.53 12.92 11.02
N ASP A 106 9.46 13.61 11.69
CA ASP A 106 10.58 13.01 12.36
C ASP A 106 9.87 11.99 13.24
N LEU A 107 9.76 10.77 12.71
CA LEU A 107 9.16 9.65 13.37
C LEU A 107 10.10 9.35 14.52
N ASP A 108 9.95 10.12 15.60
CA ASP A 108 10.64 9.90 16.84
C ASP A 108 10.22 8.51 17.29
N LEU A 109 11.12 7.57 17.06
CA LEU A 109 10.95 6.15 17.33
C LEU A 109 10.71 5.93 18.83
N ASP A 110 11.15 6.88 19.65
CA ASP A 110 11.21 6.78 21.11
C ASP A 110 10.16 7.66 21.81
N ALA A 111 9.34 8.42 21.06
CA ALA A 111 8.22 9.14 21.66
C ALA A 111 7.25 8.20 22.41
N GLU A 112 7.04 8.45 23.70
CA GLU A 112 6.31 7.55 24.61
C GLU A 112 4.80 7.86 24.74
N ASN A 113 4.39 9.13 24.56
CA ASN A 113 3.02 9.59 24.85
C ASN A 113 2.29 10.11 23.60
N LEU A 114 2.22 9.30 22.54
CA LEU A 114 1.50 9.69 21.32
C LEU A 114 -0.04 9.61 21.48
N PRO A 115 -0.80 10.53 20.86
CA PRO A 115 -2.24 10.38 20.69
C PRO A 115 -2.63 9.03 20.06
N THR A 116 -3.73 8.43 20.53
CA THR A 116 -4.16 7.07 20.12
C THR A 116 -4.19 6.84 18.60
N PRO A 117 -4.71 7.76 17.75
CA PRO A 117 -4.69 7.56 16.31
C PRO A 117 -3.27 7.48 15.71
N GLN A 118 -2.33 8.29 16.24
CA GLN A 118 -0.93 8.29 15.81
C GLN A 118 -0.21 7.02 16.29
N ALA A 119 -0.46 6.59 17.53
CA ALA A 119 0.10 5.35 18.06
C ALA A 119 -0.33 4.10 17.25
N ILE A 120 -1.61 4.02 16.86
CA ILE A 120 -2.12 2.93 16.00
C ILE A 120 -1.45 2.97 14.63
N ARG A 121 -1.39 4.13 13.98
CA ARG A 121 -0.72 4.29 12.67
C ARG A 121 0.75 3.85 12.75
N ARG A 122 1.47 4.29 13.78
CA ARG A 122 2.86 3.93 14.04
C ARG A 122 3.03 2.41 14.17
N LYS A 123 2.19 1.77 15.00
CA LYS A 123 2.21 0.31 15.17
C LYS A 123 2.00 -0.44 13.86
N GLU A 124 0.99 -0.07 13.07
CA GLU A 124 0.70 -0.73 11.80
C GLU A 124 1.86 -0.55 10.79
N ASN A 125 2.47 0.62 10.75
CA ASN A 125 3.65 0.88 9.91
C ASN A 125 4.83 -0.02 10.29
N PHE A 126 5.20 -0.07 11.58
CA PHE A 126 6.29 -0.95 12.04
C PHE A 126 6.00 -2.42 11.79
N LEU A 127 4.75 -2.83 12.00
CA LEU A 127 4.34 -4.20 11.75
C LEU A 127 4.43 -4.56 10.26
N GLY A 128 4.09 -3.61 9.37
CA GLY A 128 4.33 -3.74 7.92
C GLY A 128 5.81 -3.89 7.57
N LEU A 129 6.68 -3.05 8.14
CA LEU A 129 8.13 -3.12 7.94
C LEU A 129 8.72 -4.44 8.46
N GLN A 130 8.32 -4.88 9.65
CA GLN A 130 8.75 -6.16 10.22
C GLN A 130 8.34 -7.33 9.32
N ARG A 131 7.07 -7.39 8.90
CA ARG A 131 6.58 -8.43 7.98
C ARG A 131 7.34 -8.43 6.65
N ARG A 132 7.65 -7.24 6.12
CA ARG A 132 8.46 -7.11 4.90
C ARG A 132 9.87 -7.68 5.11
N GLN A 133 10.53 -7.35 6.23
CA GLN A 133 11.85 -7.92 6.55
C GLN A 133 11.80 -9.44 6.72
N GLU A 134 10.80 -9.96 7.43
CA GLU A 134 10.60 -11.40 7.61
C GLU A 134 10.34 -12.11 6.28
N PHE A 135 9.54 -11.52 5.41
CA PHE A 135 9.28 -12.02 4.08
C PHE A 135 10.57 -12.05 3.23
N SER A 136 11.33 -10.97 3.20
CA SER A 136 12.62 -10.92 2.48
C SER A 136 13.65 -11.90 3.04
N ARG A 137 13.68 -12.12 4.37
CA ARG A 137 14.50 -13.18 4.99
C ARG A 137 14.07 -14.58 4.53
N LYS A 138 12.76 -14.88 4.55
CA LYS A 138 12.22 -16.17 4.09
C LYS A 138 12.47 -16.42 2.60
N GLN A 139 12.47 -15.36 1.79
CA GLN A 139 12.84 -15.42 0.38
C GLN A 139 14.36 -15.54 0.15
N GLY A 140 15.18 -15.46 1.20
CA GLY A 140 16.64 -15.52 1.10
C GLY A 140 17.31 -14.24 0.59
N GLN A 141 16.61 -13.11 0.55
CA GLN A 141 17.17 -11.82 0.12
C GLN A 141 17.97 -11.11 1.21
N LEU A 142 17.70 -11.41 2.48
CA LEU A 142 18.38 -10.82 3.63
C LEU A 142 19.12 -11.90 4.40
N VAL A 143 20.38 -11.61 4.72
CA VAL A 143 21.24 -12.43 5.58
C VAL A 143 21.56 -11.69 6.87
N ASP A 144 21.85 -12.41 7.94
CA ASP A 144 22.37 -11.80 9.15
C ASP A 144 23.78 -11.26 8.88
N ARG A 145 23.97 -9.97 9.18
CA ARG A 145 25.24 -9.28 8.92
C ARG A 145 26.38 -9.91 9.71
N ALA A 146 26.16 -10.20 11.00
CA ALA A 146 27.20 -10.76 11.85
C ALA A 146 27.62 -12.16 11.38
N ALA A 147 26.66 -13.01 11.02
CA ALA A 147 26.94 -14.31 10.43
C ALA A 147 27.67 -14.21 9.07
N ALA A 148 27.26 -13.30 8.18
CA ALA A 148 27.87 -13.11 6.87
C ALA A 148 29.31 -12.59 6.99
N GLU A 149 29.56 -11.63 7.87
CA GLU A 149 30.87 -11.07 8.15
C GLU A 149 31.81 -12.13 8.73
N LYS A 150 31.33 -12.90 9.72
CA LYS A 150 32.08 -14.04 10.26
C LYS A 150 32.44 -15.05 9.16
N LEU A 151 31.47 -15.45 8.34
CA LEU A 151 31.71 -16.41 7.25
C LEU A 151 32.74 -15.86 6.24
N PHE A 152 32.67 -14.58 5.92
CA PHE A 152 33.64 -13.93 5.04
C PHE A 152 35.06 -13.98 5.62
N PHE A 153 35.24 -13.61 6.89
CA PHE A 153 36.55 -13.69 7.53
C PHE A 153 37.06 -15.13 7.68
N ASP A 154 36.19 -16.07 8.05
CA ASP A 154 36.55 -17.49 8.17
C ASP A 154 36.99 -18.06 6.81
N THR A 155 36.26 -17.75 5.73
CA THR A 155 36.62 -18.17 4.36
C THR A 155 37.93 -17.54 3.90
N ALA A 156 38.13 -16.23 4.13
CA ALA A 156 39.39 -15.55 3.81
C ALA A 156 40.58 -16.14 4.59
N ARG A 157 40.39 -16.47 5.87
CA ARG A 157 41.41 -17.13 6.70
C ARG A 157 41.75 -18.52 6.16
N ASN A 158 40.73 -19.32 5.85
CA ASN A 158 40.92 -20.66 5.27
C ASN A 158 41.70 -20.59 3.95
N LEU A 159 41.41 -19.59 3.10
CA LEU A 159 42.16 -19.37 1.87
C LEU A 159 43.62 -18.99 2.15
N ARG A 160 43.87 -18.07 3.08
CA ARG A 160 45.23 -17.69 3.49
C ARG A 160 46.02 -18.89 4.01
N ASP A 161 45.43 -19.69 4.88
CA ASP A 161 46.06 -20.87 5.47
C ASP A 161 46.31 -21.95 4.41
N ALA A 162 45.37 -22.13 3.46
CA ALA A 162 45.55 -23.03 2.33
C ALA A 162 46.74 -22.62 1.45
N TRP A 163 46.87 -21.32 1.14
CA TRP A 163 48.02 -20.79 0.39
C TRP A 163 49.32 -20.89 1.18
N ALA A 164 49.30 -20.63 2.48
CA ALA A 164 50.50 -20.75 3.33
C ALA A 164 51.04 -22.19 3.37
N ASN A 165 50.16 -23.20 3.33
CA ASN A 165 50.55 -24.62 3.34
C ASN A 165 50.76 -25.23 1.93
N TRP A 166 50.39 -24.50 0.88
CA TRP A 166 50.49 -24.96 -0.51
C TRP A 166 51.93 -25.24 -0.98
N PRO A 167 52.94 -24.39 -0.70
CA PRO A 167 54.33 -24.64 -1.10
C PRO A 167 54.86 -25.97 -0.60
N ALA A 168 54.58 -26.33 0.65
CA ALA A 168 55.03 -27.58 1.24
C ALA A 168 54.48 -28.82 0.52
N ARG A 169 53.26 -28.72 -0.02
CA ARG A 169 52.60 -29.80 -0.77
C ARG A 169 53.08 -29.91 -2.20
N ILE A 170 53.22 -28.77 -2.90
CA ILE A 170 53.50 -28.76 -4.35
C ILE A 170 54.98 -28.77 -4.66
N ALA A 171 55.84 -28.26 -3.78
CA ALA A 171 57.27 -28.19 -4.05
C ALA A 171 57.89 -29.57 -4.34
N VAL A 172 57.41 -30.65 -3.71
CA VAL A 172 57.93 -32.00 -3.98
C VAL A 172 57.57 -32.46 -5.40
N VAL A 173 56.31 -32.30 -5.80
CA VAL A 173 55.82 -32.70 -7.14
C VAL A 173 56.50 -31.87 -8.22
N MET A 174 56.52 -30.55 -8.04
CA MET A 174 57.12 -29.60 -8.99
C MET A 174 58.64 -29.77 -9.08
N ALA A 175 59.32 -30.10 -7.99
CA ALA A 175 60.76 -30.35 -8.01
C ALA A 175 61.11 -31.63 -8.78
N ASP A 176 60.30 -32.68 -8.69
CA ASP A 176 60.50 -33.87 -9.50
C ASP A 176 60.29 -33.61 -10.99
N GLU A 177 59.27 -32.82 -11.35
CA GLU A 177 59.03 -32.43 -12.75
C GLU A 177 60.16 -31.59 -13.34
N LEU A 178 60.64 -30.60 -12.58
CA LEU A 178 61.70 -29.68 -13.01
C LEU A 178 63.12 -30.23 -12.79
N LYS A 179 63.26 -31.40 -12.15
CA LYS A 179 64.54 -32.03 -11.76
C LYS A 179 65.44 -31.09 -10.95
N VAL A 180 64.86 -30.38 -9.99
CA VAL A 180 65.55 -29.48 -9.03
C VAL A 180 65.45 -30.00 -7.60
N ASP A 181 66.21 -29.43 -6.67
CA ASP A 181 66.10 -29.79 -5.25
C ASP A 181 64.78 -29.27 -4.64
N ALA A 182 64.01 -30.17 -4.02
CA ALA A 182 62.70 -29.87 -3.44
C ALA A 182 62.79 -28.91 -2.25
N ARG A 183 63.88 -28.96 -1.47
CA ARG A 183 64.04 -28.10 -0.29
C ARG A 183 64.26 -26.64 -0.66
N THR A 184 65.14 -26.39 -1.62
CA THR A 184 65.38 -25.05 -2.16
C THR A 184 64.14 -24.51 -2.86
N LEU A 185 63.46 -25.32 -3.69
CA LEU A 185 62.22 -24.91 -4.34
C LEU A 185 61.11 -24.52 -3.33
N ASN A 186 60.91 -25.32 -2.28
CA ASN A 186 59.95 -25.01 -1.21
C ASN A 186 60.28 -23.67 -0.53
N THR A 187 61.55 -23.43 -0.23
CA THR A 187 62.01 -22.20 0.42
C THR A 187 61.69 -20.98 -0.44
N VAL A 188 62.01 -21.03 -1.73
CA VAL A 188 61.75 -19.95 -2.70
C VAL A 188 60.24 -19.72 -2.88
N LEU A 189 59.47 -20.79 -3.10
CA LEU A 189 58.02 -20.70 -3.26
C LEU A 189 57.34 -20.12 -2.01
N THR A 190 57.76 -20.55 -0.83
CA THR A 190 57.23 -20.03 0.44
C THR A 190 57.45 -18.52 0.56
N ALA A 191 58.64 -18.03 0.22
CA ALA A 191 58.94 -16.59 0.26
C ALA A 191 58.04 -15.79 -0.69
N HIS A 192 57.87 -16.24 -1.94
CA HIS A 192 57.02 -15.56 -2.92
C HIS A 192 55.53 -15.62 -2.57
N VAL A 193 55.03 -16.76 -2.10
CA VAL A 193 53.62 -16.89 -1.68
C VAL A 193 53.34 -15.99 -0.47
N GLN A 194 54.24 -15.94 0.52
CA GLN A 194 54.08 -15.04 1.65
C GLN A 194 54.11 -13.57 1.23
N GLN A 195 54.98 -13.21 0.28
CA GLN A 195 55.02 -11.86 -0.26
C GLN A 195 53.71 -11.48 -0.94
N HIS A 196 53.17 -12.36 -1.79
CA HIS A 196 51.89 -12.16 -2.45
C HIS A 196 50.73 -12.03 -1.44
N LEU A 197 50.69 -12.87 -0.41
CA LEU A 197 49.68 -12.78 0.64
C LEU A 197 49.78 -11.49 1.47
N ARG A 198 50.97 -10.88 1.58
CA ARG A 198 51.14 -9.56 2.21
C ARG A 198 50.56 -8.46 1.34
N GLU A 199 50.88 -8.47 0.05
CA GLU A 199 50.35 -7.49 -0.93
C GLU A 199 48.82 -7.53 -1.02
N LEU A 200 48.22 -8.73 -1.03
CA LEU A 200 46.77 -8.90 -0.97
C LEU A 200 46.13 -8.43 0.35
N GLY A 201 46.92 -8.38 1.43
CA GLY A 201 46.48 -7.95 2.76
C GLY A 201 46.42 -6.44 2.94
N GLU A 202 46.93 -5.65 1.98
CA GLU A 202 46.89 -4.20 1.96
C GLU A 202 45.92 -3.64 0.89
N PRO A 203 44.67 -4.12 0.77
CA PRO A 203 43.75 -3.53 -0.20
C PRO A 203 43.36 -2.12 0.26
N GLU A 204 43.56 -1.14 -0.63
CA GLU A 204 43.02 0.21 -0.47
C GLU A 204 41.48 0.09 -0.54
N ALA A 205 40.83 0.15 0.62
CA ALA A 205 39.38 0.02 0.71
C ALA A 205 38.70 1.28 0.15
N ASP A 206 38.56 1.37 -1.17
CA ASP A 206 37.70 2.35 -1.83
C ASP A 206 36.23 1.89 -1.73
N LEU A 207 35.69 1.99 -0.52
CA LEU A 207 34.26 1.81 -0.32
C LEU A 207 33.58 3.11 -0.73
N PRO A 208 32.70 3.12 -1.74
CA PRO A 208 31.87 4.29 -2.01
C PRO A 208 31.03 4.51 -0.76
N ARG A 209 31.40 5.53 0.02
CA ARG A 209 30.56 6.00 1.14
C ARG A 209 29.24 6.36 0.50
N SER A 210 28.27 5.48 0.69
CA SER A 210 26.94 5.66 0.15
C SER A 210 26.45 6.99 0.70
N ARG A 211 26.19 7.92 -0.22
CA ARG A 211 25.67 9.25 0.07
C ARG A 211 24.47 9.08 0.99
N GLU A 212 24.59 9.55 2.23
CA GLU A 212 23.44 9.83 3.09
C GLU A 212 22.55 10.88 2.40
N PRO A 213 21.23 10.84 2.70
CA PRO A 213 20.14 10.87 1.72
C PRO A 213 19.98 12.15 0.89
#